data_AF-A0A843H863-F1
#
_entry.id   AF-A0A843H863-F1
#
_cell.length_a   1.000
_cell.length_b   1.000
_cell.length_c   1.000
_cell.angle_alpha   90.00
_cell.angle_beta   90.00
_cell.angle_gamma   90.00
#
_symmetry.space_group_name_H-M   'P 1'
#
loop_
_entity.id
_entity.type
_entity.pdbx_description
1 polymer ?
#
loop_
_entity_poly.entity_id
_entity_poly.type
_entity_poly.pdbx_seq_one_letter_code
_entity_poly.pdbx_strand_id
1 'polypeptide(L)'
;METIEKFANYMQEKHLGKENGVTEQELAIRFGVVERTVRSWMSGVNSDPTIPRLVSTADACYMCATNQEGTEAIAKGYKRVVSEIKKLRVMQKKMGLDGQVKINLGDDYKEVVEVFEK
;
A
#
# COMPACT_ATOMS: atom_id res chain seq x y z
N MET A 1 -9.56 22.15 6.96
CA MET A 1 -8.27 22.80 6.63
C MET A 1 -7.37 22.82 7.85
N GLU A 2 -7.84 23.36 8.98
CA GLU A 2 -7.07 23.45 10.25
C GLU A 2 -6.44 22.12 10.73
N THR A 3 -7.11 20.98 10.54
CA THR A 3 -6.56 19.66 10.93
C THR A 3 -5.39 19.19 10.06
N ILE A 4 -5.42 19.47 8.76
CA ILE A 4 -4.36 19.07 7.81
C ILE A 4 -3.11 19.92 8.05
N GLU A 5 -3.29 21.22 8.26
CA GLU A 5 -2.19 22.14 8.61
C GLU A 5 -1.54 21.75 9.94
N LYS A 6 -2.33 21.46 10.97
CA LYS A 6 -1.80 20.97 12.26
C LYS A 6 -1.02 19.66 12.10
N PHE A 7 -1.54 18.73 11.30
CA PHE A 7 -0.85 17.48 11.00
C PHE A 7 0.46 17.74 10.23
N ALA A 8 0.46 18.61 9.21
CA ALA A 8 1.64 18.97 8.45
C ALA A 8 2.71 19.63 9.33
N ASN A 9 2.33 20.59 10.19
CA ASN A 9 3.23 21.25 11.12
C ASN A 9 3.85 20.23 12.09
N TYR A 10 3.03 19.33 12.66
CA TYR A 10 3.54 18.25 13.50
C TYR A 10 4.56 17.37 12.77
N MET A 11 4.27 16.98 11.52
CA MET A 11 5.20 16.17 10.72
C MET A 11 6.49 16.93 10.42
N GLN A 12 6.42 18.23 10.15
CA GLN A 12 7.59 19.06 9.90
C GLN A 12 8.43 19.31 11.16
N GLU A 13 7.81 19.41 12.32
CA GLU A 13 8.50 19.63 13.59
C GLU A 13 9.12 18.36 14.19
N LYS A 14 8.48 17.20 13.99
CA LYS A 14 8.83 15.95 14.68
C LYS A 14 9.34 14.84 13.78
N HIS A 15 9.01 14.89 12.49
CA HIS A 15 9.24 13.80 11.53
C HIS A 15 9.87 14.35 10.25
N LEU A 16 10.80 15.30 10.39
CA LEU A 16 11.64 15.81 9.31
C LEU A 16 12.88 14.93 9.17
N GLY A 17 13.17 14.48 7.95
CA GLY A 17 14.27 13.54 7.68
C GLY A 17 13.87 12.09 7.90
N LYS A 18 14.49 11.19 7.14
CA LYS A 18 14.17 9.75 7.13
C LYS A 18 14.37 9.08 8.49
N GLU A 19 15.39 9.50 9.23
CA GLU A 19 15.73 9.00 10.56
C GLU A 19 14.64 9.26 11.61
N ASN A 20 13.79 10.28 11.36
CA ASN A 20 12.67 10.62 12.22
C ASN A 20 11.34 10.08 11.66
N GLY A 21 11.39 9.14 10.72
CA GLY A 21 10.20 8.52 10.15
C GLY A 21 9.33 7.82 11.19
N VAL A 22 8.02 7.86 10.95
CA VAL A 22 6.99 7.28 11.84
C VAL A 22 6.00 6.44 11.04
N THR A 23 5.50 5.36 11.63
CA THR A 23 4.50 4.51 10.97
C THR A 23 3.10 5.14 11.00
N GLU A 24 2.23 4.75 10.06
CA GLU A 24 0.82 5.17 10.06
C GLU A 24 0.11 4.74 11.36
N GLN A 25 0.47 3.57 11.91
CA GLN A 25 -0.08 3.03 13.14
C GLN A 25 0.30 3.89 14.36
N GLU A 26 1.57 4.27 14.47
CA GLU A 26 2.03 5.14 15.57
C GLU A 26 1.39 6.52 15.51
N LEU A 27 1.24 7.08 14.30
CA LEU A 27 0.47 8.31 14.09
C LEU A 27 -0.98 8.14 14.51
N ALA A 28 -1.63 7.05 14.10
CA ALA A 28 -3.01 6.76 14.46
C ALA A 28 -3.20 6.70 15.98
N ILE A 29 -2.31 5.99 16.68
CA ILE A 29 -2.29 5.92 18.15
C ILE A 29 -2.08 7.32 18.76
N ARG A 30 -1.09 8.08 18.26
CA ARG A 30 -0.74 9.40 18.80
C ARG A 30 -1.87 10.41 18.65
N PHE A 31 -2.57 10.39 17.52
CA PHE A 31 -3.67 11.30 17.24
C PHE A 31 -5.03 10.78 17.72
N GLY A 32 -5.09 9.57 18.28
CA GLY A 32 -6.35 8.97 18.73
C GLY A 32 -7.33 8.71 17.59
N VAL A 33 -6.82 8.38 16.40
CA VAL A 33 -7.61 8.13 15.19
C VAL A 33 -7.29 6.76 14.59
N VAL A 34 -8.05 6.35 13.58
CA VAL A 34 -7.74 5.14 12.81
C VAL A 34 -6.74 5.45 11.69
N GLU A 35 -5.96 4.46 11.25
CA GLU A 35 -4.98 4.61 10.16
C GLU A 35 -5.60 5.17 8.86
N ARG A 36 -6.86 4.82 8.57
CA ARG A 36 -7.58 5.37 7.41
C ARG A 36 -7.67 6.90 7.45
N THR A 37 -7.85 7.47 8.64
CA THR A 37 -7.89 8.92 8.84
C THR A 37 -6.52 9.53 8.62
N VAL A 38 -5.45 8.89 9.13
CA VAL A 38 -4.06 9.31 8.89
C VAL A 38 -3.75 9.32 7.40
N ARG A 39 -4.10 8.26 6.66
CA ARG A 39 -3.96 8.22 5.20
C ARG A 39 -4.70 9.35 4.50
N SER A 40 -5.90 9.68 4.96
CA SER A 40 -6.67 10.82 4.43
C SER A 40 -5.95 12.14 4.68
N TRP A 41 -5.35 12.35 5.86
CA TRP A 41 -4.59 13.56 6.17
C TRP A 41 -3.31 13.65 5.35
N MET A 42 -2.56 12.55 5.23
CA MET A 42 -1.35 12.48 4.37
C MET A 42 -1.68 12.80 2.92
N SER A 43 -2.79 12.26 2.39
CA SER A 43 -3.28 12.59 1.05
C SER A 43 -3.65 14.08 0.94
N GLY A 44 -4.28 14.64 1.98
CA GLY A 44 -4.59 16.05 2.07
C GLY A 44 -3.35 16.94 1.99
N VAL A 45 -2.33 16.64 2.80
CA VAL A 45 -1.03 17.32 2.77
C VAL A 45 -0.41 17.28 1.36
N ASN A 46 -0.37 16.10 0.74
CA ASN A 46 0.26 15.92 -0.57
C ASN A 46 -0.51 16.56 -1.73
N SER A 47 -1.79 16.87 -1.53
CA SER A 47 -2.63 17.54 -2.53
C SER A 47 -2.54 19.07 -2.42
N ASP A 48 -2.08 19.60 -1.28
CA ASP A 48 -1.93 21.03 -1.05
C ASP A 48 -0.57 21.52 -1.57
N PRO A 49 -0.53 22.44 -2.56
CA PRO A 49 0.71 22.95 -3.12
C PRO A 49 1.47 23.89 -2.16
N THR A 50 0.82 24.38 -1.10
CA THR A 50 1.43 25.29 -0.12
C THR A 50 2.17 24.57 0.99
N ILE A 51 1.94 23.26 1.14
CA ILE A 51 2.54 22.43 2.18
C ILE A 51 3.66 21.58 1.57
N PRO A 52 4.83 21.46 2.23
CA PRO A 52 5.86 20.50 1.81
C PRO A 52 5.28 19.09 1.71
N ARG A 53 5.66 18.37 0.65
CA ARG A 53 5.13 17.02 0.42
C ARG A 53 5.73 16.01 1.39
N LEU A 54 4.87 15.16 1.94
CA LEU A 54 5.23 14.00 2.71
C LEU A 54 5.71 12.88 1.79
N VAL A 55 6.77 12.21 2.22
CA VAL A 55 7.16 10.91 1.70
C VAL A 55 6.53 9.83 2.55
N SER A 56 5.83 8.90 1.90
CA SER A 56 5.37 7.65 2.52
C SER A 56 6.10 6.48 1.86
N THR A 57 6.74 5.67 2.67
CA THR A 57 7.38 4.42 2.26
C THR A 57 6.63 3.23 2.85
N ALA A 58 7.04 2.01 2.50
CA ALA A 58 6.48 0.80 3.11
C ALA A 58 6.62 0.77 4.64
N ASP A 59 7.66 1.42 5.15
CA ASP A 59 8.16 1.22 6.50
C ASP A 59 7.81 2.41 7.41
N ALA A 60 7.66 3.61 6.84
CA ALA A 60 7.40 4.85 7.58
C ALA A 60 7.02 6.00 6.64
N CYS A 61 6.51 7.09 7.22
CA CYS A 61 6.29 8.38 6.57
C CYS A 61 7.02 9.52 7.28
N TYR A 62 7.44 10.53 6.52
CA TYR A 62 8.22 11.69 6.99
C TYR A 62 8.20 12.83 5.98
N MET A 63 8.57 14.04 6.42
CA MET A 63 8.87 15.17 5.54
C MET A 63 10.33 15.09 5.09
N CYS A 64 10.61 15.28 3.80
CA CYS A 64 12.00 15.32 3.33
C CYS A 64 12.73 16.54 3.90
N ALA A 65 13.89 16.31 4.52
CA ALA A 65 14.80 17.36 4.92
C ALA A 65 15.64 17.84 3.73
N THR A 66 15.93 16.95 2.77
CA THR A 66 16.77 17.27 1.60
C THR A 66 16.19 16.75 0.28
N ASN A 67 16.61 17.36 -0.83
CA ASN A 67 16.29 16.88 -2.18
C ASN A 67 16.83 15.47 -2.45
N GLN A 68 17.96 15.12 -1.83
CA GLN A 68 18.55 13.80 -1.96
C GLN A 68 17.63 12.74 -1.36
N GLU A 69 17.11 12.95 -0.15
CA GLU A 69 16.16 12.03 0.48
C GLU A 69 14.91 11.83 -0.37
N GLY A 70 14.38 12.91 -0.97
CA GLY A 70 13.25 12.82 -1.88
C GLY A 70 13.56 11.95 -3.10
N THR A 71 14.75 12.14 -3.70
CA THR A 71 15.21 11.35 -4.84
C THR A 71 15.37 9.87 -4.49
N GLU A 72 15.97 9.58 -3.32
CA GLU A 72 16.14 8.22 -2.82
C GLU A 72 14.81 7.52 -2.54
N ALA A 73 13.85 8.24 -1.95
CA ALA A 73 12.52 7.73 -1.69
C ALA A 73 11.78 7.38 -2.99
N ILE A 74 11.85 8.25 -4.00
CA ILE A 74 11.29 8.00 -5.34
C ILE A 74 11.95 6.77 -5.96
N ALA A 75 13.28 6.67 -5.94
CA ALA A 75 14.01 5.54 -6.48
C ALA A 75 13.64 4.21 -5.77
N LYS A 76 13.46 4.23 -4.45
CA LYS A 76 12.99 3.07 -3.67
C LYS A 76 11.57 2.68 -4.08
N GLY A 77 10.68 3.66 -4.28
CA GLY A 77 9.32 3.44 -4.80
C GLY A 77 9.31 2.73 -6.16
N TYR A 78 10.10 3.23 -7.12
CA TYR A 78 10.24 2.59 -8.43
C TYR A 78 10.74 1.15 -8.34
N LYS A 79 11.79 0.90 -7.54
CA LYS A 79 12.33 -0.46 -7.33
C LYS A 79 11.27 -1.41 -6.77
N ARG A 80 10.41 -0.94 -5.86
CA ARG A 80 9.32 -1.72 -5.29
C ARG A 80 8.27 -2.07 -6.34
N VAL A 81 7.81 -1.08 -7.11
CA VAL A 81 6.82 -1.30 -8.19
C VAL A 81 7.35 -2.30 -9.22
N VAL A 82 8.60 -2.17 -9.64
CA VAL A 82 9.23 -3.12 -10.58
C VAL A 82 9.29 -4.54 -9.99
N SER A 83 9.61 -4.65 -8.71
CA SER A 83 9.65 -5.94 -8.01
C SER A 83 8.26 -6.59 -7.93
N GLU A 84 7.22 -5.80 -7.63
CA GLU A 84 5.84 -6.29 -7.63
C GLU A 84 5.37 -6.71 -9.03
N ILE A 85 5.68 -5.95 -10.08
CA ILE A 85 5.39 -6.35 -11.47
C ILE A 85 6.05 -7.70 -11.81
N LYS A 86 7.30 -7.91 -11.37
CA LYS A 86 7.99 -9.20 -11.58
C LYS A 86 7.28 -10.34 -10.85
N LYS A 87 6.86 -10.14 -9.59
CA LYS A 87 6.09 -11.15 -8.84
C LYS A 87 4.78 -11.48 -9.54
N LEU A 88 4.02 -10.47 -9.97
CA LEU A 88 2.77 -10.66 -10.71
C LEU A 88 2.97 -11.48 -12.00
N ARG A 89 4.05 -11.24 -12.75
CA ARG A 89 4.39 -12.06 -13.93
C ARG A 89 4.70 -13.52 -13.59
N VAL A 90 5.40 -13.77 -12.48
CA VAL A 90 5.66 -15.14 -12.02
C VAL A 90 4.35 -15.82 -11.61
N MET A 91 3.48 -15.11 -10.87
CA MET A 91 2.16 -15.62 -10.51
C MET A 91 1.34 -15.97 -11.75
N GLN A 92 1.29 -15.09 -12.76
CA GLN A 92 0.60 -15.34 -14.02
C GLN A 92 1.13 -16.60 -14.74
N LYS A 93 2.46 -16.79 -14.77
CA LYS A 93 3.07 -18.01 -15.33
C LYS A 93 2.68 -19.26 -14.56
N LYS A 94 2.70 -19.20 -13.22
CA LYS A 94 2.32 -20.32 -12.34
C LYS A 94 0.84 -20.67 -12.44
N MET A 95 -0.04 -19.68 -12.56
CA MET A 95 -1.47 -19.89 -12.80
C MET A 95 -1.71 -20.75 -14.05
N GLY A 96 -0.88 -20.63 -15.09
CA GLY A 96 -0.96 -21.47 -16.28
C GLY A 96 -0.32 -22.86 -16.16
N LEU A 97 0.55 -23.09 -15.16
CA LEU A 97 1.29 -24.35 -14.98
C LEU A 97 0.64 -25.29 -13.96
N ASP A 98 0.16 -24.75 -12.84
CA ASP A 98 -0.31 -25.57 -11.71
C ASP A 98 -1.80 -25.92 -11.77
N GLY A 99 -2.52 -25.49 -12.82
CA GLY A 99 -3.97 -25.68 -12.92
C GLY A 99 -4.71 -25.10 -11.72
N GLN A 100 -4.15 -24.08 -11.05
CA GLN A 100 -4.69 -23.50 -9.81
C GLN A 100 -5.94 -22.63 -10.04
N VAL A 101 -6.45 -22.64 -11.28
CA VAL A 101 -7.78 -22.17 -11.70
C VAL A 101 -8.72 -23.33 -12.06
N LYS A 102 -8.44 -24.56 -11.59
CA LYS A 102 -9.37 -25.68 -11.70
C LYS A 102 -10.64 -25.33 -10.92
N ILE A 103 -11.74 -25.16 -11.65
CA ILE A 103 -13.09 -25.31 -11.09
C ILE A 103 -13.15 -26.70 -10.45
N ASN A 104 -13.54 -26.78 -9.18
CA ASN A 104 -13.90 -28.06 -8.58
C ASN A 104 -15.11 -28.59 -9.36
N LEU A 105 -14.88 -29.54 -10.27
CA LEU A 105 -15.93 -30.25 -11.04
C LEU A 105 -16.82 -31.14 -10.15
N GLY A 106 -16.78 -30.97 -8.82
CA GLY A 106 -17.43 -31.84 -7.84
C GLY A 106 -18.94 -31.67 -7.73
N ASP A 107 -19.50 -30.61 -8.30
CA ASP A 107 -20.94 -30.30 -8.19
C ASP A 107 -21.74 -30.54 -9.50
N ASP A 108 -21.08 -30.77 -10.65
CA ASP A 108 -21.74 -30.84 -11.97
C ASP A 108 -21.90 -32.27 -12.55
N TYR A 109 -21.56 -33.32 -11.79
CA TYR A 109 -21.87 -34.72 -12.16
C TYR A 109 -22.85 -35.34 -11.16
N LYS A 110 -24.05 -34.77 -11.06
CA LYS A 110 -25.25 -35.48 -10.60
C LYS A 110 -26.29 -35.41 -11.70
N GLU A 111 -26.19 -36.34 -12.64
CA GLU A 111 -27.29 -36.97 -13.40
C GLU A 111 -26.71 -37.53 -14.71
N VAL A 112 -26.17 -38.76 -14.65
CA VAL A 112 -26.34 -39.66 -15.78
C VAL A 112 -27.18 -40.82 -15.27
N VAL A 113 -28.43 -40.74 -15.69
CA VAL A 113 -29.59 -41.60 -15.45
C VAL A 113 -29.25 -43.08 -15.58
N GLU A 114 -29.71 -43.89 -14.62
CA GLU A 114 -29.83 -45.35 -14.72
C GLU A 114 -30.70 -45.72 -15.94
N VAL A 115 -30.20 -46.52 -16.87
CA VAL A 115 -30.98 -47.61 -17.48
C VAL A 115 -29.99 -48.66 -17.97
N PHE A 116 -30.11 -49.89 -17.46
CA PHE A 116 -30.17 -51.17 -18.20
C PHE A 116 -30.12 -52.29 -17.14
N GLU A 117 -31.29 -52.59 -16.56
CA GLU A 117 -31.51 -53.86 -15.87
C GLU A 117 -31.43 -55.02 -16.88
N LYS A 118 -30.97 -56.18 -16.38
CA LYS A 118 -30.66 -57.42 -17.12
C LYS A 118 -31.84 -58.03 -17.87
#